data_AF-A0AAV8YWL2-F1
#
_entry.id   AF-A0AAV8YWL2-F1
#
_cell.length_a   1.000
_cell.length_b   1.000
_cell.length_c   1.000
_cell.angle_alpha   90.00
_cell.angle_beta   90.00
_cell.angle_gamma   90.00
#
_symmetry.space_group_name_H-M   'P 1'
#
loop_
_entity.id
_entity.type
_entity.pdbx_description
1 polymer ?
#
loop_
_entity_poly.entity_id
_entity_poly.type
_entity_poly.pdbx_seq_one_letter_code
_entity_poly.pdbx_strand_id
1 'polypeptide(L)'
;MKNPHGILNSEKIDYNFGRNEAPSAPGVRKFFRKVRETGMFIDNRSHPRARPLRIAARIAAVVQSVRENTRISTRHRAQQLNVSRTSLRRILHKDLGLFAYKL
;
A
#
# COMPACT_ATOMS: atom_id res chain seq x y z
N MET A 1 11.07 -7.73 46.47
CA MET A 1 11.75 -7.39 45.20
C MET A 1 10.74 -7.55 44.07
N LYS A 2 10.54 -6.52 43.24
CA LYS A 2 9.52 -6.47 42.18
C LYS A 2 9.98 -7.30 40.97
N ASN A 3 9.18 -8.27 40.53
CA ASN A 3 9.38 -8.99 39.27
C ASN A 3 9.01 -8.05 38.09
N PRO A 4 9.93 -7.70 37.17
CA PRO A 4 9.70 -6.57 36.25
C PRO A 4 8.99 -6.90 34.92
N HIS A 5 8.61 -8.14 34.63
CA HIS A 5 7.90 -8.46 33.39
C HIS A 5 6.77 -9.46 33.64
N GLY A 6 5.56 -8.94 33.83
CA GLY A 6 4.34 -9.72 33.79
C GLY A 6 4.19 -10.33 32.40
N ILE A 7 4.51 -11.61 32.29
CA ILE A 7 4.26 -12.42 31.10
C ILE A 7 2.74 -12.45 30.93
N LEU A 8 2.21 -11.74 29.93
CA LEU A 8 0.82 -11.87 29.51
C LEU A 8 0.68 -13.27 28.90
N ASN A 9 0.52 -14.27 29.76
CA ASN A 9 0.17 -15.62 29.36
C ASN A 9 -1.19 -15.53 28.68
N SER A 10 -1.28 -15.96 27.43
CA SER A 10 -2.53 -16.00 26.64
C SER A 10 -3.64 -16.86 27.26
N GLU A 11 -3.35 -17.52 28.38
CA GLU A 11 -4.21 -18.48 29.08
C GLU A 11 -5.16 -17.82 30.08
N LYS A 12 -4.89 -16.59 30.55
CA LYS A 12 -5.72 -15.92 31.56
C LYS A 12 -5.83 -14.44 31.30
N ILE A 13 -6.67 -14.08 30.35
CA ILE A 13 -7.14 -12.71 30.22
C ILE A 13 -8.64 -12.77 30.45
N ASP A 14 -9.08 -12.31 31.61
CA ASP A 14 -10.49 -12.21 31.98
C ASP A 14 -11.12 -11.12 31.14
N TYR A 15 -11.73 -11.51 30.02
CA TYR A 15 -12.41 -10.60 29.13
C TYR A 15 -13.91 -10.67 29.34
N ASN A 16 -14.52 -9.51 29.55
CA ASN A 16 -15.97 -9.36 29.54
C ASN A 16 -16.44 -9.12 28.09
N PHE A 17 -16.38 -10.14 27.24
CA PHE A 17 -16.90 -10.06 25.87
C PHE A 17 -18.39 -10.39 25.85
N GLY A 18 -19.17 -9.68 25.03
CA GLY A 18 -20.56 -10.04 24.76
C GLY A 18 -20.68 -11.39 24.04
N ARG A 19 -21.91 -11.92 23.93
CA ARG A 19 -22.17 -13.20 23.26
C ARG A 19 -21.68 -13.13 21.80
N ASN A 20 -20.77 -14.03 21.42
CA ASN A 20 -20.08 -14.11 20.11
C ASN A 20 -19.11 -12.97 19.78
N GLU A 21 -18.75 -12.12 20.75
CA GLU A 21 -17.78 -11.04 20.55
C GLU A 21 -16.35 -11.45 20.94
N ALA A 22 -16.20 -12.62 21.56
CA ALA A 22 -14.91 -13.12 21.97
C ALA A 22 -14.01 -13.41 20.75
N PRO A 23 -12.77 -12.88 20.72
CA PRO A 23 -11.82 -13.18 19.68
C PRO A 23 -11.43 -14.67 19.76
N SER A 24 -11.21 -15.27 18.60
CA SER A 24 -10.78 -16.66 18.55
C SER A 24 -9.41 -16.82 19.22
N ALA A 25 -9.23 -17.92 19.97
CA ALA A 25 -7.94 -18.25 20.58
C ALA A 25 -6.72 -18.17 19.61
N PRO A 26 -6.79 -18.66 18.35
CA PRO A 26 -5.71 -18.46 17.40
C PRO A 26 -5.49 -16.99 17.01
N GLY A 27 -6.54 -16.17 16.94
CA GLY A 27 -6.45 -14.73 16.69
C GLY A 27 -5.72 -14.01 17.82
N VAL A 28 -6.06 -14.33 19.08
CA VAL A 28 -5.39 -13.78 20.27
C VAL A 28 -3.91 -14.16 20.29
N ARG A 29 -3.56 -15.43 20.03
CA ARG A 29 -2.16 -15.86 19.94
C ARG A 29 -1.37 -15.13 18.84
N LYS A 30 -1.96 -15.00 17.65
CA LYS A 30 -1.34 -14.27 16.53
C LYS A 30 -1.10 -12.80 16.88
N PHE A 31 -2.07 -12.17 17.56
CA PHE A 31 -1.97 -10.80 18.04
C PHE A 31 -0.82 -10.64 19.04
N PHE A 32 -0.76 -11.47 20.08
CA PHE A 32 0.33 -11.39 21.06
C PHE A 32 1.71 -11.65 20.47
N ARG A 33 1.82 -12.62 19.55
CA ARG A 33 3.07 -12.84 18.81
C ARG A 33 3.51 -11.57 18.08
N LYS A 34 2.58 -10.93 17.38
CA LYS A 34 2.86 -9.68 16.66
C LYS A 34 3.27 -8.55 17.59
N VAL A 35 2.56 -8.35 18.70
CA VAL A 35 2.90 -7.32 19.69
C VAL A 35 4.30 -7.57 20.25
N ARG A 36 4.67 -8.82 20.51
CA ARG A 36 6.01 -9.18 20.98
C ARG A 36 7.09 -8.92 19.93
N GLU A 37 6.83 -9.22 18.67
CA GLU A 37 7.80 -9.10 17.58
C GLU A 37 8.00 -7.64 17.11
N THR A 38 6.92 -6.86 17.02
CA THR A 38 6.94 -5.52 16.42
C THR A 38 6.70 -4.39 17.42
N GLY A 39 6.19 -4.68 18.62
CA GLY A 39 5.74 -3.67 19.60
C GLY A 39 4.46 -2.92 19.19
N MET A 40 3.82 -3.33 18.10
CA MET A 40 2.68 -2.63 17.52
C MET A 40 1.36 -3.37 17.79
N PHE A 41 0.40 -2.64 18.36
CA PHE A 41 -0.96 -3.12 18.63
C PHE A 41 -1.91 -3.01 17.43
N ILE A 42 -1.58 -2.17 16.44
CA ILE A 42 -2.43 -1.92 15.27
C ILE A 42 -1.99 -2.84 14.13
N ASP A 43 -2.97 -3.38 13.38
CA ASP A 43 -2.63 -4.18 12.21
C ASP A 43 -2.03 -3.34 11.07
N ASN A 44 -0.88 -3.77 10.54
CA ASN A 44 -0.30 -3.08 9.39
C ASN A 44 -1.26 -3.32 8.23
N ARG A 45 -1.86 -2.24 7.72
CA ARG A 45 -2.72 -2.32 6.53
C ARG A 45 -2.00 -3.13 5.46
N SER A 46 -2.73 -4.10 4.90
CA SER A 46 -2.26 -5.02 3.87
C SER A 46 -1.36 -4.31 2.87
N HIS A 47 -0.23 -4.93 2.53
CA HIS A 47 0.81 -4.32 1.71
C HIS A 47 0.18 -3.67 0.47
N PRO A 48 0.55 -2.43 0.12
CA PRO A 48 0.00 -1.80 -1.06
C PRO A 48 0.29 -2.71 -2.24
N ARG A 49 -0.76 -3.17 -2.94
CA ARG A 49 -0.63 -4.01 -4.13
C ARG A 49 0.35 -3.34 -5.09
N ALA A 50 1.51 -3.96 -5.31
CA ALA A 50 2.48 -3.49 -6.28
C ALA A 50 1.79 -3.39 -7.65
N ARG A 51 1.78 -2.21 -8.25
CA ARG A 51 1.16 -1.97 -9.57
C ARG A 51 2.25 -2.06 -10.64
N PRO A 52 2.33 -3.14 -11.42
CA PRO A 52 3.45 -3.40 -12.33
C PRO A 52 3.62 -2.35 -13.45
N LEU A 53 2.59 -1.54 -13.75
CA LEU A 53 2.72 -0.46 -14.73
C LEU A 53 3.29 0.86 -14.17
N ARG A 54 3.30 1.06 -12.83
CA ARG A 54 3.95 2.19 -12.17
C ARG A 54 5.34 1.83 -11.64
N ILE A 55 6.11 1.12 -12.46
CA ILE A 55 7.54 0.95 -12.20
C ILE A 55 8.21 2.31 -12.46
N ALA A 56 9.13 2.72 -11.58
CA ALA A 56 9.82 4.01 -11.66
C ALA A 56 10.41 4.30 -13.05
N ALA A 57 10.94 3.27 -13.71
CA ALA A 57 11.47 3.34 -15.07
C ALA A 57 10.43 3.82 -16.11
N ARG A 58 9.19 3.35 -16.05
CA ARG A 58 8.13 3.79 -16.97
C ARG A 58 7.68 5.23 -16.70
N ILE A 59 7.66 5.63 -15.43
CA ILE A 59 7.37 7.02 -15.06
C ILE A 59 8.45 7.93 -15.65
N ALA A 60 9.73 7.57 -15.49
CA ALA A 60 10.85 8.33 -16.06
C ALA A 60 10.76 8.46 -17.59
N ALA A 61 10.43 7.37 -18.31
CA ALA A 61 10.26 7.42 -19.77
C ALA A 61 9.11 8.35 -20.20
N VAL A 62 7.99 8.34 -19.46
CA VAL A 62 6.87 9.26 -19.72
C VAL A 62 7.27 10.70 -19.42
N VAL A 63 7.99 10.97 -18.31
CA VAL A 63 8.50 12.30 -17.97
C VAL A 63 9.38 12.83 -19.09
N GLN A 64 10.32 12.01 -19.56
CA GLN A 64 11.26 12.38 -20.60
C GLN A 64 10.53 12.70 -21.91
N SER A 65 9.57 11.87 -22.33
CA SER A 65 8.75 12.12 -23.52
C SER A 65 7.93 13.43 -23.42
N VAL A 66 7.39 13.75 -22.25
CA VAL A 66 6.64 15.00 -22.03
C VAL A 66 7.57 16.23 -22.11
N ARG A 67 8.79 16.11 -21.60
CA ARG A 67 9.82 17.17 -21.65
C ARG A 67 10.33 17.41 -23.06
N GLU A 68 10.56 16.34 -23.82
CA GLU A 68 11.06 16.42 -25.19
C GLU A 68 10.03 17.02 -26.15
N ASN A 69 8.78 16.61 -26.04
CA ASN A 69 7.73 17.13 -26.91
C ASN A 69 6.36 17.09 -26.24
N THR A 70 5.90 18.27 -25.82
CA THR A 70 4.62 18.44 -25.16
C THR A 70 3.45 18.23 -26.13
N ARG A 71 3.59 18.65 -27.39
CA ARG A 71 2.53 18.69 -28.43
C ARG A 71 2.06 17.31 -28.93
N ILE A 72 2.74 16.23 -28.54
CA ILE A 72 2.36 14.89 -28.96
C ILE A 72 1.06 14.49 -28.26
N SER A 73 0.05 14.12 -29.07
CA SER A 73 -1.21 13.61 -28.53
C SER A 73 -0.98 12.41 -27.61
N THR A 74 -1.77 12.34 -26.54
CA THR A 74 -1.69 11.23 -25.58
C THR A 74 -1.83 9.86 -26.23
N ARG A 75 -2.64 9.75 -27.29
CA ARG A 75 -2.78 8.52 -28.08
C ARG A 75 -1.45 8.13 -28.74
N HIS A 76 -0.80 9.08 -29.41
CA HIS A 76 0.46 8.84 -30.09
C HIS A 76 1.58 8.51 -29.11
N ARG A 77 1.66 9.24 -27.99
CA ARG A 77 2.63 8.97 -26.92
C ARG A 77 2.45 7.57 -26.32
N ALA A 78 1.21 7.13 -26.12
CA ALA A 78 0.92 5.79 -25.62
C ALA A 78 1.44 4.70 -26.56
N GLN A 79 1.32 4.92 -27.88
CA GLN A 79 1.83 4.00 -28.91
C GLN A 79 3.35 3.97 -28.93
N GLN A 80 4.02 5.13 -28.86
CA GLN A 80 5.50 5.20 -28.83
C GLN A 80 6.11 4.52 -27.59
N LEU A 81 5.49 4.72 -26.42
CA LEU A 81 5.97 4.18 -25.15
C LEU A 81 5.46 2.76 -24.87
N ASN A 82 4.73 2.15 -25.81
CA ASN A 82 4.07 0.84 -25.68
C ASN A 82 3.35 0.66 -24.33
N VAL A 83 2.54 1.65 -23.96
CA VAL A 83 1.74 1.67 -22.73
C VAL A 83 0.27 1.90 -23.08
N SER A 84 -0.62 1.32 -22.29
CA SER A 84 -2.05 1.55 -22.49
C SER A 84 -2.40 3.02 -22.23
N ARG A 85 -3.36 3.56 -23.01
CA ARG A 85 -3.86 4.93 -22.85
C ARG A 85 -4.35 5.22 -21.43
N THR A 86 -4.98 4.25 -20.78
CA THR A 86 -5.48 4.36 -19.40
C THR A 86 -4.33 4.47 -18.40
N SER A 87 -3.23 3.74 -18.62
CA SER A 87 -2.05 3.85 -17.77
C SER A 87 -1.33 5.19 -17.98
N LEU A 88 -1.14 5.62 -19.23
CA LEU A 88 -0.54 6.91 -19.52
C LEU A 88 -1.34 8.05 -18.85
N ARG A 89 -2.67 8.04 -18.95
CA ARG A 89 -3.54 9.00 -18.25
C ARG A 89 -3.32 8.96 -16.73
N ARG A 90 -3.17 7.78 -16.13
CA ARG A 90 -2.92 7.64 -14.69
C ARG A 90 -1.54 8.16 -14.29
N ILE A 91 -0.51 7.93 -15.10
CA ILE A 91 0.84 8.44 -14.87
C ILE A 91 0.83 9.96 -14.94
N LEU A 92 0.25 10.52 -16.00
CA LEU A 92 0.11 11.96 -16.16
C LEU A 92 -0.64 12.59 -14.97
N HIS A 93 -1.80 12.05 -14.59
CA HIS A 93 -2.65 12.68 -13.58
C HIS A 93 -2.19 12.44 -12.14
N LYS A 94 -1.70 11.24 -11.80
CA LYS A 94 -1.41 10.89 -10.40
C LYS A 94 0.06 11.02 -10.04
N ASP A 95 0.95 10.78 -11.00
CA ASP A 95 2.39 10.78 -10.75
C ASP A 95 3.02 12.12 -11.19
N LEU A 96 2.47 12.79 -12.23
CA LEU A 96 2.96 14.08 -12.74
C LEU A 96 2.05 15.28 -12.44
N GLY A 97 0.82 15.07 -11.96
CA GLY A 97 -0.15 16.14 -11.71
C GLY A 97 -0.66 16.86 -12.97
N LEU A 98 -0.42 16.29 -14.16
CA LEU A 98 -0.82 16.85 -15.45
C LEU A 98 -2.16 16.29 -15.90
N PHE A 99 -2.99 17.17 -16.47
CA PHE A 99 -4.22 16.75 -17.15
C PHE A 99 -3.90 16.33 -18.59
N ALA A 100 -4.34 15.14 -18.96
CA ALA A 100 -4.05 14.54 -20.26
C ALA A 100 -4.47 15.37 -21.49
N TYR A 101 -5.42 16.30 -21.34
CA TYR A 101 -5.88 17.20 -22.40
C TYR A 101 -5.16 18.56 -22.41
N LYS A 102 -4.33 18.86 -21.40
CA LYS A 102 -3.51 20.08 -21.30
C LYS A 102 -2.07 19.88 -21.81
N LEU A 103 -1.87 18.81 -22.59
CA LEU A 103 -0.62 18.43 -23.24
C LEU A 103 -0.75 18.63 -24.74
#